data_AF-A0A834U0Q7-F1
#
_entry.id   AF-A0A834U0Q7-F1
#
_cell.length_a   1.000
_cell.length_b   1.000
_cell.length_c   1.000
_cell.angle_alpha   90.00
_cell.angle_beta   90.00
_cell.angle_gamma   90.00
#
_symmetry.space_group_name_H-M   'P 1'
#
loop_
_entity.id
_entity.type
_entity.pdbx_description
1 polymer ?
#
loop_
_entity_poly.entity_id
_entity_poly.type
_entity_poly.pdbx_seq_one_letter_code
_entity_poly.pdbx_strand_id
1 'polypeptide(L)'
;MASVFTIPTSTHFPINRHTKRNPGNSCAKQCHVKAIMRIEKPLEELYKVKVERNVSAERLAELGVSRWSVWKTGKCRLPWDWQVDQLVYIEEGEVRVVPEGSQRFMQFVAGDLVRYPKWFEADLWFNGPYQERYSFRAYGDD
;
A
#
# COMPACT_ATOMS: atom_id res chain seq x y z
N MET A 1 -59.73 32.34 -17.38
CA MET A 1 -60.73 31.69 -18.27
C MET A 1 -60.18 30.31 -18.60
N ALA A 2 -60.47 29.32 -17.75
CA ALA A 2 -61.35 28.17 -18.04
C ALA A 2 -60.59 27.10 -18.89
N SER A 3 -60.44 25.83 -18.49
CA SER A 3 -61.53 24.92 -18.13
C SER A 3 -61.02 23.53 -17.68
N VAL A 4 -61.57 23.10 -16.53
CA VAL A 4 -62.11 21.79 -16.11
C VAL A 4 -61.42 20.42 -16.33
N PHE A 5 -61.35 19.72 -15.20
CA PHE A 5 -61.24 18.28 -14.95
C PHE A 5 -62.46 17.50 -15.43
N THR A 6 -62.27 16.22 -15.81
CA THR A 6 -63.26 15.14 -15.61
C THR A 6 -62.61 13.74 -15.59
N ILE A 7 -62.85 12.98 -14.52
CA ILE A 7 -62.81 11.50 -14.42
C ILE A 7 -64.28 11.04 -14.38
N PRO A 8 -64.66 9.83 -14.83
CA PRO A 8 -65.06 8.73 -13.90
C PRO A 8 -64.70 7.30 -14.44
N THR A 9 -64.17 6.34 -13.66
CA THR A 9 -64.77 5.33 -12.74
C THR A 9 -65.75 4.28 -13.29
N SER A 10 -65.60 3.06 -12.74
CA SER A 10 -66.50 1.86 -12.72
C SER A 10 -66.41 0.88 -13.91
N THR A 11 -66.48 -0.45 -13.78
CA THR A 11 -66.92 -1.39 -12.71
C THR A 11 -66.39 -2.83 -12.95
N HIS A 12 -66.17 -3.54 -11.84
CA HIS A 12 -66.13 -4.98 -11.49
C HIS A 12 -66.41 -6.20 -12.44
N PHE A 13 -65.51 -7.20 -12.26
CA PHE A 13 -65.66 -8.67 -11.99
C PHE A 13 -66.30 -9.63 -13.04
N PRO A 14 -66.16 -10.99 -13.00
CA PRO A 14 -65.45 -11.90 -12.05
C PRO A 14 -64.61 -13.10 -12.65
N ILE A 15 -63.86 -13.77 -11.76
CA ILE A 15 -63.50 -15.21 -11.60
C ILE A 15 -63.61 -16.20 -12.79
N ASN A 16 -62.54 -16.97 -13.10
CA ASN A 16 -62.61 -18.44 -13.13
C ASN A 16 -61.27 -19.22 -13.01
N ARG A 17 -61.40 -20.32 -12.25
CA ARG A 17 -60.62 -21.56 -12.02
C ARG A 17 -59.26 -21.85 -12.67
N HIS A 18 -58.34 -22.21 -11.77
CA HIS A 18 -57.49 -23.41 -11.72
C HIS A 18 -57.16 -24.17 -13.03
N THR A 19 -55.87 -24.29 -13.32
CA THR A 19 -55.24 -25.60 -13.64
C THR A 19 -53.78 -25.60 -13.22
N LYS A 20 -53.38 -26.71 -12.57
CA LYS A 20 -52.00 -27.04 -12.18
C LYS A 20 -51.09 -27.14 -13.41
N ARG A 21 -49.84 -26.66 -13.32
CA ARG A 21 -48.65 -27.44 -13.73
C ARG A 21 -47.36 -26.78 -13.23
N ASN A 22 -46.54 -27.62 -12.62
CA ASN A 22 -45.20 -27.37 -12.07
C ASN A 22 -44.14 -27.55 -13.20
N PRO A 23 -42.84 -27.52 -12.90
CA PRO A 23 -41.92 -26.39 -12.86
C PRO A 23 -40.98 -26.37 -14.09
N GLY A 24 -40.41 -25.21 -14.42
CA GLY A 24 -39.43 -25.10 -15.50
C GLY A 24 -38.52 -23.89 -15.34
N ASN A 25 -37.30 -24.17 -14.86
CA ASN A 25 -36.07 -23.39 -15.01
C ASN A 25 -36.17 -22.05 -15.74
N SER A 26 -35.89 -20.95 -15.03
CA SER A 26 -35.07 -19.89 -15.63
C SER A 26 -34.51 -18.91 -14.59
N CYS A 27 -33.18 -18.86 -14.59
CA CYS A 27 -32.41 -17.62 -14.54
C CYS A 27 -32.37 -16.88 -13.19
N ALA A 28 -31.79 -17.53 -12.17
CA ALA A 28 -31.04 -16.78 -11.17
C ALA A 28 -29.82 -16.15 -11.88
N LYS A 29 -29.97 -14.93 -12.41
CA LYS A 29 -28.81 -14.10 -12.77
C LYS A 29 -28.15 -13.65 -11.48
N GLN A 30 -27.40 -14.57 -10.88
CA GLN A 30 -26.38 -14.25 -9.92
C GLN A 30 -25.32 -13.44 -10.68
N CYS A 31 -25.49 -12.13 -10.63
CA CYS A 31 -24.52 -11.15 -11.05
C CYS A 31 -23.27 -11.35 -10.19
N HIS A 32 -22.35 -12.17 -10.70
CA HIS A 32 -20.99 -12.22 -10.21
C HIS A 32 -20.35 -10.89 -10.61
N VAL A 33 -20.54 -9.87 -9.78
CA VAL A 33 -19.70 -8.68 -9.80
C VAL A 33 -18.31 -9.20 -9.41
N LYS A 34 -17.52 -9.61 -10.39
CA LYS A 34 -16.11 -9.92 -10.18
C LYS A 34 -15.47 -8.59 -9.78
N ALA A 35 -15.34 -8.38 -8.49
CA ALA A 35 -14.55 -7.29 -7.94
C ALA A 35 -13.13 -7.43 -8.50
N ILE A 36 -12.79 -6.59 -9.47
CA ILE A 36 -11.41 -6.43 -9.93
C ILE A 36 -10.70 -5.74 -8.76
N MET A 37 -10.13 -6.54 -7.87
CA MET A 37 -9.22 -6.06 -6.83
C MET A 37 -8.03 -5.43 -7.55
N ARG A 38 -7.95 -4.09 -7.59
CA ARG A 38 -6.73 -3.39 -7.99
C ARG A 38 -5.70 -3.69 -6.90
N ILE A 39 -4.86 -4.68 -7.13
CA ILE A 39 -3.69 -4.92 -6.28
C ILE A 39 -2.73 -3.77 -6.59
N GLU A 40 -2.84 -2.69 -5.82
CA GLU A 40 -1.86 -1.61 -5.88
C GLU A 40 -0.52 -2.17 -5.41
N LYS A 41 0.51 -2.00 -6.23
CA LYS A 41 1.84 -2.44 -5.87
C LYS A 41 2.29 -1.73 -4.58
N PRO A 42 3.01 -2.42 -3.69
CA PRO A 42 3.66 -1.77 -2.55
C PRO A 42 4.66 -0.73 -3.06
N LEU A 43 4.87 0.33 -2.29
CA LEU A 43 5.78 1.41 -2.69
C LEU A 43 7.21 0.91 -2.79
N GLU A 44 7.59 -0.01 -1.91
CA GLU A 44 8.89 -0.67 -1.91
C GLU A 44 9.22 -1.26 -3.29
N GLU A 45 8.25 -1.95 -3.92
CA GLU A 45 8.43 -2.51 -5.26
C GLU A 45 8.47 -1.42 -6.34
N LEU A 46 7.61 -0.40 -6.26
CA LEU A 46 7.54 0.69 -7.23
C LEU A 46 8.85 1.48 -7.30
N TYR A 47 9.45 1.75 -6.13
CA TYR A 47 10.68 2.52 -6.01
C TYR A 47 11.93 1.65 -5.89
N LYS A 48 11.80 0.32 -6.06
CA LYS A 48 12.90 -0.66 -5.97
C LYS A 48 13.65 -0.62 -4.62
N VAL A 49 12.99 -0.14 -3.57
CA VAL A 49 13.49 -0.22 -2.20
C VAL A 49 13.28 -1.64 -1.71
N LYS A 50 14.36 -2.33 -1.32
CA LYS A 50 14.26 -3.69 -0.78
C LYS A 50 14.34 -3.62 0.73
N VAL A 51 13.54 -4.45 1.40
CA VAL A 51 13.56 -4.55 2.86
C VAL A 51 13.62 -6.01 3.29
N GLU A 52 14.55 -6.31 4.18
CA GLU A 52 14.59 -7.54 4.97
C GLU A 52 14.16 -7.17 6.39
N ARG A 53 13.00 -7.70 6.84
CA ARG A 53 12.44 -7.38 8.16
C ARG A 53 13.01 -8.33 9.21
N ASN A 54 13.28 -7.81 10.41
CA ASN A 54 13.78 -8.59 11.56
C ASN A 54 15.01 -9.45 11.21
N VAL A 55 16.06 -8.81 10.71
CA VAL A 55 17.26 -9.51 10.24
C VAL A 55 17.97 -10.24 11.38
N SER A 56 18.38 -11.49 11.12
CA SER A 56 19.08 -12.33 12.11
C SER A 56 20.49 -11.81 12.42
N ALA A 57 20.97 -12.08 13.62
CA ALA A 57 22.32 -11.69 14.05
C ALA A 57 23.43 -12.28 13.16
N GLU A 58 23.24 -13.50 12.65
CA GLU A 58 24.15 -14.17 11.72
C GLU A 58 24.28 -13.36 10.41
N ARG A 59 23.14 -12.94 9.84
CA ARG A 59 23.10 -12.14 8.62
C ARG A 59 23.77 -10.77 8.81
N LEU A 60 23.56 -10.13 9.96
CA LEU A 60 24.23 -8.87 10.29
C LEU A 60 25.75 -9.05 10.44
N ALA A 61 26.20 -10.19 10.99
CA ALA A 61 27.61 -10.52 11.12
C ALA A 61 28.27 -10.79 9.75
N GLU A 62 27.61 -11.53 8.87
CA GLU A 62 28.04 -11.77 7.48
C GLU A 62 28.25 -10.46 6.71
N LEU A 63 27.31 -9.53 6.84
CA LEU A 63 27.38 -8.20 6.23
C LEU A 63 28.40 -7.27 6.91
N GLY A 64 28.90 -7.64 8.09
CA GLY A 64 29.83 -6.84 8.88
C GLY A 64 29.26 -5.49 9.32
N VAL A 65 27.95 -5.44 9.62
CA VAL A 65 27.21 -4.22 9.95
C VAL A 65 27.85 -3.46 11.12
N SER A 66 28.48 -4.16 12.06
CA SER A 66 29.20 -3.57 13.19
C SER A 66 30.32 -2.59 12.80
N ARG A 67 30.83 -2.67 11.55
CA ARG A 67 31.87 -1.80 11.00
C ARG A 67 31.34 -0.63 10.19
N TRP A 68 30.03 -0.60 9.91
CA TRP A 68 29.42 0.46 9.11
C TRP A 68 29.37 1.78 9.88
N SER A 69 29.24 2.88 9.13
CA SER A 69 29.06 4.22 9.67
C SER A 69 27.76 4.32 10.45
N VAL A 70 27.78 5.04 11.57
CA VAL A 70 26.60 5.26 12.42
C VAL A 70 26.02 6.63 12.12
N TRP A 71 24.69 6.71 12.04
CA TRP A 71 23.95 7.97 11.99
C TRP A 71 22.85 7.98 13.04
N LYS A 72 22.57 9.15 13.62
CA LYS A 72 21.57 9.33 14.66
C LYS A 72 20.83 10.64 14.47
N THR A 73 19.56 10.64 14.84
CA THR A 73 18.74 11.85 14.90
C THR A 73 17.64 11.72 15.96
N GLY A 74 16.89 12.80 16.15
CA GLY A 74 15.65 12.82 16.92
C GLY A 74 14.44 13.10 16.03
N LYS A 75 13.38 13.64 16.62
CA LYS A 75 12.17 14.02 15.88
C LYS A 75 12.48 15.15 14.89
N CYS A 76 12.47 14.85 13.60
CA CYS A 76 12.68 15.83 12.53
C CYS A 76 12.11 15.35 11.19
N ARG A 77 12.10 16.25 10.20
CA ARG A 77 11.87 15.94 8.79
C ARG A 77 13.08 16.39 7.97
N LEU A 78 13.59 15.52 7.10
CA LEU A 78 14.78 15.78 6.30
C LEU A 78 14.56 15.35 4.84
N PRO A 79 14.77 16.23 3.85
CA PRO A 79 14.84 15.80 2.46
C PRO A 79 16.14 15.03 2.24
N TRP A 80 16.09 13.96 1.45
CA TRP A 80 17.26 13.12 1.17
C TRP A 80 17.29 12.65 -0.28
N ASP A 81 18.48 12.75 -0.88
CA ASP A 81 18.79 12.30 -2.25
C ASP A 81 19.88 11.22 -2.19
N TRP A 82 19.50 9.99 -2.56
CA TRP A 82 20.43 8.87 -2.67
C TRP A 82 21.10 8.89 -4.04
N GLN A 83 22.31 9.43 -4.13
CA GLN A 83 23.08 9.41 -5.39
C GLN A 83 23.70 8.03 -5.72
N VAL A 84 23.85 7.19 -4.71
CA VAL A 84 24.38 5.83 -4.81
C VAL A 84 23.51 4.86 -4.02
N ASP A 85 23.63 3.57 -4.33
CA ASP A 85 22.96 2.53 -3.56
C ASP A 85 23.43 2.58 -2.10
N GLN A 86 22.50 2.62 -1.17
CA GLN A 86 22.78 2.64 0.26
C GLN A 86 22.10 1.45 0.92
N LEU A 87 22.86 0.75 1.77
CA LEU A 87 22.35 -0.28 2.65
C LEU A 87 22.30 0.26 4.07
N VAL A 88 21.14 0.15 4.70
CA VAL A 88 20.84 0.76 6.01
C VAL A 88 20.27 -0.31 6.93
N TYR A 89 20.87 -0.48 8.10
CA TYR A 89 20.31 -1.27 9.18
C TYR A 89 19.81 -0.35 10.29
N ILE A 90 18.54 -0.46 10.65
CA ILE A 90 17.92 0.37 11.69
C ILE A 90 18.13 -0.32 13.04
N GLU A 91 18.90 0.33 13.91
CA GLU A 91 19.15 -0.19 15.27
C GLU A 91 18.07 0.27 16.26
N GLU A 92 17.57 1.49 16.09
CA GLU A 92 16.59 2.09 16.99
C GLU A 92 15.63 3.01 16.25
N GLY A 93 14.36 3.01 16.68
CA GLY A 93 13.35 3.96 16.22
C GLY A 93 12.61 3.52 14.96
N GLU A 94 11.99 4.50 14.31
CA GLU A 94 11.27 4.33 13.05
C GLU A 94 11.51 5.50 12.12
N VAL A 95 11.45 5.23 10.82
CA VAL A 95 11.50 6.24 9.76
C VAL A 95 10.33 6.01 8.79
N ARG A 96 9.67 7.09 8.40
CA ARG A 96 8.76 7.09 7.26
C ARG A 96 9.43 7.77 6.08
N VAL A 97 9.46 7.06 4.96
CA VAL A 97 10.07 7.52 3.72
C VAL A 97 8.95 7.88 2.76
N VAL A 98 8.84 9.17 2.42
CA VAL A 98 7.84 9.70 1.52
C VAL A 98 8.54 10.03 0.19
N PRO A 99 8.42 9.18 -0.85
CA PRO A 99 9.00 9.47 -2.15
C PRO A 99 8.54 10.82 -2.70
N GLU A 100 9.41 11.50 -3.44
CA GLU A 100 9.09 12.76 -4.10
C GLU A 100 7.77 12.64 -4.91
N GLY A 101 6.84 13.57 -4.68
CA GLY A 101 5.53 13.60 -5.35
C GLY A 101 4.50 12.54 -4.91
N SER A 102 4.81 11.69 -3.93
CA SER A 102 3.87 10.68 -3.41
C SER A 102 3.10 11.18 -2.18
N GLN A 103 1.81 10.82 -2.07
CA GLN A 103 1.02 10.98 -0.84
C GLN A 103 1.12 9.76 0.10
N ARG A 104 1.69 8.66 -0.39
CA ARG A 104 1.91 7.41 0.36
C ARG A 104 3.36 7.36 0.84
N PHE A 105 3.61 6.62 1.91
CA PHE A 105 4.94 6.45 2.50
C PHE A 105 5.28 4.99 2.79
N MET A 106 6.57 4.66 2.80
CA MET A 106 7.11 3.41 3.32
C MET A 106 7.49 3.61 4.79
N GLN A 107 7.33 2.59 5.63
CA GLN A 107 7.70 2.65 7.04
C GLN A 107 8.69 1.54 7.38
N PHE A 108 9.79 1.94 8.00
CA PHE A 108 10.86 1.04 8.45
C PHE A 108 11.13 1.27 9.93
N VAL A 109 11.41 0.19 10.66
CA VAL A 109 11.56 0.18 12.11
C VAL A 109 12.84 -0.55 12.51
N ALA A 110 13.21 -0.44 13.78
CA ALA A 110 14.34 -1.18 14.34
C ALA A 110 14.29 -2.68 13.98
N GLY A 111 15.43 -3.22 13.55
CA GLY A 111 15.57 -4.60 13.06
C GLY A 111 15.46 -4.76 11.55
N ASP A 112 15.08 -3.72 10.82
CA ASP A 112 14.99 -3.76 9.36
C ASP A 112 16.33 -3.44 8.69
N LEU A 113 16.63 -4.20 7.62
CA LEU A 113 17.71 -3.90 6.69
C LEU A 113 17.11 -3.43 5.37
N VAL A 114 17.39 -2.18 5.00
CA VAL A 114 16.80 -1.49 3.85
C VAL A 114 17.89 -1.20 2.82
N ARG A 115 17.64 -1.58 1.56
CA ARG A 115 18.45 -1.14 0.41
C ARG A 115 17.69 -0.05 -0.32
N TYR A 116 18.21 1.17 -0.24
CA TYR A 116 17.78 2.29 -1.07
C TYR A 116 18.55 2.28 -2.39
N PRO A 117 17.87 2.38 -3.55
CA PRO A 117 18.55 2.46 -4.83
C PRO A 117 19.10 3.87 -5.05
N LYS A 118 20.13 3.96 -5.89
CA LYS A 118 20.60 5.23 -6.45
C LYS A 118 19.50 5.98 -7.21
N TRP A 119 19.67 7.30 -7.27
CA TRP A 119 18.77 8.29 -7.86
C TRP A 119 17.35 8.20 -7.29
N PHE A 120 17.26 7.95 -5.99
CA PHE A 120 16.01 7.95 -5.24
C PHE A 120 15.96 9.22 -4.40
N GLU A 121 14.80 9.87 -4.37
CA GLU A 121 14.58 11.12 -3.62
C GLU A 121 13.34 10.93 -2.74
N ALA A 122 13.47 11.30 -1.47
CA ALA A 122 12.38 11.22 -0.52
C ALA A 122 12.52 12.21 0.65
N ASP A 123 11.39 12.58 1.22
CA ASP A 123 11.32 13.18 2.54
C ASP A 123 11.31 12.08 3.62
N LEU A 124 12.27 12.17 4.55
CA LEU A 124 12.37 11.32 5.72
C LEU A 124 11.68 11.97 6.91
N TRP A 125 10.80 11.23 7.57
CA TRP A 125 10.10 11.66 8.78
C TRP A 125 10.46 10.75 9.95
N PHE A 126 10.99 11.36 11.01
CA PHE A 126 11.34 10.70 12.26
C PHE A 126 10.43 11.22 13.37
N ASN A 127 9.73 10.32 14.07
CA ASN A 127 8.79 10.68 15.12
C ASN A 127 9.42 10.74 16.52
N GLY A 128 10.66 10.28 16.68
CA GLY A 128 11.36 10.17 17.97
C GLY A 128 12.87 9.94 17.76
N PRO A 129 13.58 9.42 18.78
CA PRO A 129 14.96 8.97 18.64
C PRO A 129 15.09 7.94 17.53
N TYR A 130 16.13 8.08 16.71
CA TYR A 130 16.42 7.17 15.61
C TYR A 130 17.93 6.97 15.47
N GLN A 131 18.33 5.72 15.27
CA GLN A 131 19.72 5.33 15.04
C GLN A 131 19.79 4.25 13.97
N GLU A 132 20.72 4.43 13.05
CA GLU A 132 21.01 3.48 11.99
C GLU A 132 22.50 3.28 11.77
N ARG A 133 22.82 2.18 11.11
CA ARG A 133 24.12 1.91 10.51
C ARG A 133 23.97 1.85 9.01
N TYR A 134 24.84 2.54 8.28
CA TYR A 134 24.76 2.61 6.83
C TYR A 134 26.08 2.33 6.15
N SER A 135 26.00 1.76 4.96
CA SER A 135 27.11 1.56 4.04
C SER A 135 26.69 1.95 2.63
N PHE A 136 27.52 2.75 1.96
CA PHE A 136 27.35 3.06 0.55
C PHE A 136 27.95 1.94 -0.29
N ARG A 137 27.20 1.44 -1.27
CA ARG A 137 27.73 0.47 -2.24
C ARG A 137 28.37 1.22 -3.39
N ALA A 138 29.62 0.88 -3.67
CA ALA A 138 30.34 1.43 -4.82
C ALA A 138 29.84 0.77 -6.11
N TYR A 139 30.10 1.44 -7.23
CA TYR A 139 29.80 0.90 -8.55
C TYR A 139 30.64 -0.37 -8.80
N GLY A 140 29.97 -1.53 -8.93
CA GLY A 140 30.61 -2.82 -9.24
C GLY A 140 30.48 -3.92 -8.18
N ASP A 141 29.79 -3.67 -7.06
CA ASP A 141 29.56 -4.65 -5.97
C ASP A 141 28.29 -5.53 -6.16
N ASP A 142 27.90 -5.83 -7.42
CA ASP A 142 26.77 -6.72 -7.75
C ASP A 142 27.22 -8.18 -8.00
#